data_AF-A0A069D655-F1
#
_entry.id   AF-A0A069D655-F1
#
_cell.length_a   1.000
_cell.length_b   1.000
_cell.length_c   1.000
_cell.angle_alpha   90.00
_cell.angle_beta   90.00
_cell.angle_gamma   90.00
#
_symmetry.space_group_name_H-M   'P 1'
#
loop_
_entity.id
_entity.type
_entity.pdbx_description
1 polymer ?
#
loop_
_entity_poly.entity_id
_entity_poly.type
_entity_poly.pdbx_seq_one_letter_code
_entity_poly.pdbx_strand_id
1 'polypeptide(L)' 'MKLTTVDEEGIFDEYARELCGEFSRWALLKRHKAFEDRLAKYNVRAAASFNSSKNYLRPISYDFLSQIDNADEYGTNGY' A
#
# COMPACT_ATOMS: atom_id res chain seq x y z
N MET A 1 -12.38 -19.43 -18.64
CA MET A 1 -11.20 -20.25 -18.28
C MET A 1 -11.42 -20.78 -16.88
N LYS A 2 -11.28 -22.09 -16.63
CA LYS A 2 -11.39 -22.66 -15.29
C LYS A 2 -9.99 -22.63 -14.67
N LEU A 3 -9.81 -21.94 -13.54
CA LEU A 3 -8.54 -21.95 -12.81
C LEU A 3 -8.29 -23.38 -12.30
N THR A 4 -7.20 -24.00 -12.74
CA THR A 4 -6.78 -25.34 -12.30
C THR A 4 -5.94 -25.29 -11.03
N THR A 5 -5.40 -24.11 -10.72
CA THR A 5 -4.57 -23.82 -9.56
C THR A 5 -4.86 -22.38 -9.13
N VAL A 6 -4.96 -22.15 -7.82
CA VAL A 6 -5.17 -20.82 -7.24
C VAL A 6 -3.95 -20.45 -6.43
N ASP A 7 -3.23 -19.42 -6.86
CA ASP A 7 -2.14 -18.79 -6.14
C ASP A 7 -2.50 -17.34 -5.78
N GLU A 8 -1.63 -16.68 -5.01
CA GLU A 8 -1.89 -15.33 -4.54
C GLU A 8 -1.95 -14.29 -5.67
N GLU A 9 -1.19 -14.49 -6.74
CA GLU A 9 -1.24 -13.65 -7.93
C GLU A 9 -2.60 -13.70 -8.60
N GLY A 10 -3.18 -14.89 -8.75
CA GLY A 10 -4.55 -15.09 -9.23
C GLY A 10 -5.59 -14.41 -8.34
N ILE A 11 -5.45 -14.53 -7.02
CA ILE A 11 -6.34 -13.84 -6.06
C ILE A 11 -6.24 -12.32 -6.24
N PHE A 12 -5.02 -11.77 -6.34
CA PHE A 12 -4.84 -10.35 -6.56
C PHE A 12 -5.43 -9.90 -7.89
N ASP A 13 -5.28 -10.67 -8.95
CA ASP A 13 -5.82 -10.29 -10.26
C ASP A 13 -7.35 -10.30 -10.27
N GLU A 14 -8.00 -11.27 -9.62
CA GLU A 14 -9.46 -11.25 -9.47
C GLU A 14 -9.95 -10.08 -8.62
N TYR A 15 -9.28 -9.78 -7.50
CA TYR A 15 -9.61 -8.60 -6.69
C TYR A 15 -9.48 -7.30 -7.48
N ALA A 16 -8.50 -7.21 -8.39
CA ALA A 16 -8.30 -6.02 -9.22
C ALA A 16 -9.39 -5.85 -10.28
N ARG A 17 -9.94 -6.96 -10.80
CA ARG A 17 -11.03 -6.97 -11.78
C ARG A 17 -12.38 -6.68 -11.13
N GLU A 18 -12.72 -7.45 -10.10
CA GLU A 18 -14.04 -7.42 -9.48
C GLU A 18 -14.27 -6.10 -8.73
N LEU A 19 -13.29 -5.67 -7.93
CA LEU A 19 -13.43 -4.50 -7.05
C LEU A 19 -12.72 -3.26 -7.63
N CYS A 20 -12.63 -3.19 -8.96
CA CYS A 20 -11.96 -2.08 -9.63
C CYS A 20 -12.69 -0.76 -9.33
N GLY A 21 -11.96 0.24 -8.84
CA GLY A 21 -12.55 1.54 -8.48
C GLY A 21 -13.18 1.60 -7.09
N GLU A 22 -13.22 0.50 -6.34
CA GLU A 22 -13.84 0.44 -5.01
C GLU A 22 -12.86 0.67 -3.85
N PHE A 23 -11.69 1.26 -4.13
CA PHE A 23 -10.66 1.65 -3.14
C PHE A 23 -10.10 0.50 -2.26
N SER A 24 -10.45 -0.75 -2.54
CA SER A 24 -10.02 -1.93 -1.78
C SER A 24 -8.58 -2.37 -2.08
N ARG A 25 -8.10 -2.07 -3.30
CA ARG A 25 -6.82 -2.56 -3.83
C ARG A 25 -5.63 -2.20 -2.94
N TRP A 26 -5.58 -0.96 -2.45
CA TRP A 26 -4.47 -0.50 -1.60
C TRP A 26 -4.39 -1.28 -0.28
N ALA A 27 -5.53 -1.47 0.39
CA ALA A 27 -5.58 -2.20 1.66
C ALA A 27 -5.19 -3.68 1.49
N LEU A 28 -5.62 -4.31 0.40
CA LEU A 28 -5.25 -5.68 0.06
C LEU A 28 -3.73 -5.84 -0.13
N LEU A 29 -3.12 -5.01 -0.97
CA LEU A 29 -1.68 -5.12 -1.22
C LEU A 29 -0.85 -4.78 0.03
N LYS A 30 -1.32 -3.80 0.82
CA LYS A 30 -0.70 -3.42 2.09
C LYS A 30 -0.65 -4.57 3.10
N ARG A 31 -1.79 -5.26 3.32
CA ARG A 31 -1.87 -6.33 4.34
C ARG A 31 -1.01 -7.54 3.99
N HIS A 32 -0.77 -7.77 2.70
CA HIS A 32 0.04 -8.87 2.19
C HIS A 32 1.48 -8.47 1.86
N LYS A 33 1.89 -7.23 2.19
CA LYS A 33 3.25 -6.72 1.92
C LYS A 33 3.69 -6.87 0.45
N ALA A 34 2.76 -6.62 -0.47
CA ALA A 34 2.95 -6.89 -1.90
C ALA A 34 3.19 -5.64 -2.76
N PHE A 35 3.45 -4.46 -2.17
CA PHE A 35 3.58 -3.24 -2.97
C PHE A 35 4.80 -3.26 -3.89
N GLU A 36 5.97 -3.65 -3.39
CA GLU A 36 7.23 -3.68 -4.11
C GLU A 36 7.09 -4.47 -5.42
N ASP A 37 6.62 -5.72 -5.31
CA ASP A 37 6.46 -6.62 -6.45
C ASP A 37 5.37 -6.15 -7.42
N ARG A 38 4.22 -5.71 -6.91
CA ARG A 38 3.09 -5.32 -7.77
C ARG A 38 3.31 -3.95 -8.43
N LEU A 39 3.96 -3.00 -7.74
CA LEU A 39 4.34 -1.73 -8.34
C LEU A 39 5.40 -1.94 -9.43
N ALA A 40 6.40 -2.80 -9.20
CA ALA A 40 7.39 -3.11 -10.23
C ALA A 40 6.76 -3.68 -11.51
N LYS A 41 5.74 -4.54 -11.38
CA LYS A 41 5.03 -5.13 -12.53
C LYS A 41 4.12 -4.15 -13.29
N TYR A 42 3.39 -3.29 -12.57
CA TYR A 42 2.27 -2.55 -13.16
C TYR A 42 2.39 -1.03 -13.10
N ASN A 43 3.32 -0.48 -12.31
CA ASN A 43 3.54 0.97 -12.18
C ASN A 43 5.01 1.30 -11.88
N VAL A 44 5.85 1.17 -12.91
CA VAL A 44 7.30 1.38 -12.83
C VAL A 44 7.69 2.76 -12.28
N ARG A 45 6.88 3.79 -12.53
CA ARG A 45 7.11 5.14 -12.00
C ARG A 45 6.97 5.16 -10.48
N ALA A 46 5.89 4.57 -9.96
CA ALA A 46 5.69 4.49 -8.52
C ALA A 46 6.72 3.55 -7.85
N ALA A 47 7.08 2.45 -8.51
CA ALA A 47 8.10 1.52 -8.02
C ALA A 47 9.44 2.23 -7.77
N ALA A 48 9.87 3.10 -8.69
CA ALA A 48 11.12 3.85 -8.57
C ALA A 48 11.17 4.81 -7.36
N SER A 49 10.02 5.21 -6.82
CA SER A 49 9.93 6.12 -5.66
C SER A 49 9.42 5.43 -4.39
N PHE A 50 9.07 4.15 -4.45
CA PHE A 50 8.53 3.42 -3.32
C PHE A 50 9.62 3.07 -2.33
N ASN A 51 9.45 3.48 -1.08
CA ASN A 51 10.30 3.15 0.05
C ASN A 51 9.50 2.33 1.06
N SER A 52 9.83 1.05 1.18
CA SER A 52 9.17 0.08 2.05
C SER A 52 9.24 0.42 3.54
N SER A 53 10.22 1.22 3.98
CA SER A 53 10.31 1.65 5.38
C SER A 53 9.25 2.67 5.79
N LYS A 54 8.65 3.38 4.83
CA LYS A 54 7.67 4.46 5.11
C LYS A 54 6.35 4.36 4.33
N ASN A 55 6.36 3.90 3.09
CA ASN A 55 5.21 4.02 2.18
C ASN A 55 4.08 3.00 2.41
N TYR A 56 4.24 2.09 3.36
CA TYR A 56 3.14 1.28 3.86
C TYR A 56 2.14 2.07 4.71
N LEU A 57 2.55 3.21 5.27
CA LEU A 57 1.73 4.05 6.13
C LEU A 57 1.52 5.43 5.49
N ARG A 58 0.41 6.08 5.85
CA ARG A 58 0.11 7.46 5.44
C ARG A 58 0.88 8.43 6.35
N PRO A 59 1.42 9.54 5.84
CA PRO A 59 2.03 10.57 6.68
C PRO A 59 1.04 11.07 7.74
N ILE A 60 1.54 11.36 8.93
CA ILE A 60 0.77 12.11 9.93
C ILE A 60 0.79 13.59 9.53
N SER A 61 -0.36 14.27 9.69
CA SER A 61 -0.47 15.70 9.37
C SER A 61 0.51 16.52 10.21
N TYR A 62 1.20 17.47 9.56
CA TYR A 62 2.07 18.42 10.26
C TYR A 62 1.27 19.26 11.27
N ASP A 63 0.10 19.75 10.87
CA ASP A 63 -0.76 20.57 11.75
C ASP A 63 -1.12 19.81 13.02
N PHE A 64 -1.44 18.51 12.90
CA PHE A 64 -1.71 17.66 14.05
C PHE A 64 -0.48 17.53 14.95
N LEU A 65 0.68 17.20 14.39
CA LEU A 65 1.91 17.04 15.16
C LEU A 65 2.36 18.35 15.83
N SER A 66 2.11 19.50 15.22
CA SER A 66 2.43 20.81 15.79
C SER A 66 1.53 21.23 16.95
N GLN A 67 0.37 20.59 17.11
CA GLN A 67 -0.64 20.97 18.10
C GLN A 67 -0.69 20.05 19.32
N ILE A 68 -0.19 18.82 19.21
CA ILE A 68 -0.19 17.87 20.32
C ILE A 68 1.00 18.13 21.25
N ASP A 69 0.76 18.05 22.56
CA ASP A 69 1.78 18.31 23.58
C ASP A 69 2.87 17.22 23.63
N ASN A 70 2.60 16.03 23.07
CA ASN A 70 3.52 14.89 23.05
C ASN A 70 3.92 14.47 21.63
N ALA A 71 4.19 15.44 20.77
CA ALA A 71 4.64 15.22 19.39
C ALA A 71 5.87 14.30 19.30
N ASP A 72 6.82 14.43 20.22
CA ASP A 72 8.05 13.63 20.26
C ASP A 72 7.80 12.15 20.59
N GLU A 73 6.69 11.82 21.27
CA GLU A 73 6.32 10.44 21.60
C GLU A 73 5.71 9.71 20.40
N TYR A 74 4.86 10.40 19.63
CA TYR A 74 4.18 9.80 18.47
C TYR A 74 4.98 9.93 17.16
N GLY A 75 5.77 10.99 17.01
CA GLY A 75 6.71 11.21 15.90
C GLY A 75 6.08 11.22 14.50
N THR A 76 6.94 11.33 13.47
CA THR A 76 6.55 11.04 12.08
C THR A 76 6.92 9.61 11.72
N ASN A 77 6.15 8.99 10.83
CA ASN A 77 6.44 7.64 10.32
C ASN A 77 7.44 7.66 9.14
N GLY A 78 8.51 8.46 9.28
CA GLY A 78 9.58 8.57 8.28
C GLY A 78 9.25 9.49 7.09
N TYR A 79 8.27 10.39 7.27
CA TYR A 79 7.94 11.46 6.34
C TYR A 79 8.40 12.81 6.88
#